data_AF-A0A0R1K1G4-F1
#
_entry.id   AF-A0A0R1K1G4-F1
#
_cell.length_a   1.000
_cell.length_b   1.000
_cell.length_c   1.000
_cell.angle_alpha   90.00
_cell.angle_beta   90.00
_cell.angle_gamma   90.00
#
_symmetry.space_group_name_H-M   'P 1'
#
loop_
_entity.id
_entity.type
_entity.pdbx_description
1 polymer ?
#
loop_
_entity_poly.entity_id
_entity_poly.type
_entity_poly.pdbx_seq_one_letter_code
_entity_poly.pdbx_strand_id
1 'polypeptide(L)'
;MKKWVWVVATIVVALLIGGYAYSNHHATAKEYDAAMTNGRTALQAKNYTQAETYFQNALKRKLNDPKAQTYLLQTQRFVAGENALTARKFANAQNRYQKVQDTKDGSGVLRQRAKKRLTQVKGIRANVAQFKAILKQAQAQNQALDYGKSNSTLDQLFTNKQFQESYYKNLYTQALALRKANNASQSAASSSTTTTSDSAATSSSRDTTSGSQQQNSSSAALTSSESKAAKNYQGSNEYTVTKKQKELNGKVITAAQISSARQTINAAGGQADAMSDQDVRVAMQQAHKKGISLTKYTQTYLK
;
A
#
# COMPACT_ATOMS: atom_id res chain seq x y z
N MET A 1 -12.12 -21.99 -2.20
CA MET A 1 -10.89 -21.86 -3.00
C MET A 1 -11.24 -21.30 -4.38
N LYS A 2 -10.84 -20.07 -4.72
CA LYS A 2 -10.98 -19.55 -6.08
C LYS A 2 -9.60 -19.12 -6.56
N LYS A 3 -9.00 -19.94 -7.43
CA LYS A 3 -7.67 -19.72 -8.00
C LYS A 3 -7.73 -18.51 -8.92
N TRP A 4 -6.92 -17.50 -8.62
CA TRP A 4 -6.71 -16.35 -9.47
C TRP A 4 -5.77 -16.77 -10.60
N VAL A 5 -6.31 -16.88 -11.82
CA VAL A 5 -5.50 -17.04 -13.02
C VAL A 5 -4.90 -15.67 -13.35
N TRP A 6 -3.60 -15.55 -13.10
CA TRP A 6 -2.75 -14.53 -13.68
C TRP A 6 -2.29 -15.02 -15.06
N VAL A 7 -2.12 -14.07 -16.00
CA VAL A 7 -1.43 -14.21 -17.30
C VAL A 7 -2.24 -14.86 -18.43
N VAL A 8 -2.83 -14.04 -19.32
CA VAL A 8 -2.46 -14.00 -20.75
C VAL A 8 -2.68 -12.55 -21.23
N ALA A 9 -1.63 -11.75 -21.14
CA ALA A 9 -1.46 -10.59 -22.02
C ALA A 9 -0.36 -11.01 -23.01
N THR A 10 -0.59 -10.73 -24.30
CA THR A 10 0.22 -11.05 -25.50
C THR A 10 -0.06 -12.39 -26.17
N ILE A 11 -0.39 -12.29 -27.48
CA ILE A 11 -0.51 -13.35 -28.49
C ILE A 11 -1.87 -14.09 -28.57
N VAL A 12 -2.92 -13.38 -29.02
CA VAL A 12 -4.04 -14.02 -29.77
C VAL A 12 -4.30 -13.22 -31.05
N VAL A 13 -3.24 -12.74 -31.69
CA VAL A 13 -3.29 -12.19 -33.07
C VAL A 13 -2.64 -13.15 -34.06
N ALA A 14 -1.85 -14.14 -33.60
CA ALA A 14 -1.08 -15.04 -34.46
C ALA A 14 -1.69 -16.45 -34.69
N LEU A 15 -2.83 -16.81 -34.06
CA LEU A 15 -3.42 -18.15 -34.15
C LEU A 15 -4.81 -18.20 -34.84
N LEU A 16 -5.10 -17.25 -35.75
CA LEU A 16 -6.28 -17.32 -36.61
C LEU A 16 -5.88 -17.50 -38.09
N ILE A 17 -4.90 -18.37 -38.35
CA ILE A 17 -4.62 -18.94 -39.67
C ILE A 17 -5.02 -20.41 -39.59
N GLY A 18 -6.25 -20.74 -39.99
CA GLY A 18 -6.69 -22.14 -40.05
C GLY A 18 -8.19 -22.29 -39.90
N GLY A 19 -8.91 -22.23 -41.03
CA GLY A 19 -10.35 -22.51 -41.10
C GLY A 19 -11.07 -21.59 -42.09
N TYR A 20 -10.83 -21.81 -43.38
CA TYR A 20 -11.52 -21.11 -44.47
C TYR A 20 -12.98 -21.58 -44.52
N ALA A 21 -13.90 -20.78 -43.98
CA ALA A 21 -15.31 -20.86 -44.32
C ALA A 21 -15.68 -19.56 -45.01
N TYR A 22 -15.54 -19.55 -46.33
CA TYR A 22 -16.02 -18.48 -47.19
C TYR A 22 -17.55 -18.60 -47.25
N SER A 23 -18.28 -17.75 -46.52
CA SER A 23 -19.73 -17.64 -46.66
C SER A 23 -20.18 -16.17 -46.69
N ASN A 24 -21.10 -15.89 -47.61
CA ASN A 24 -21.79 -14.63 -47.93
C ASN A 24 -21.26 -13.34 -47.30
N HIS A 25 -20.51 -12.56 -48.10
CA HIS A 25 -19.96 -11.23 -47.79
C HIS A 25 -20.95 -10.25 -47.12
N HIS A 26 -22.24 -10.31 -47.47
CA HIS A 26 -23.26 -9.43 -46.90
C HIS A 26 -23.66 -9.79 -45.45
N ALA A 27 -23.72 -11.09 -45.13
CA ALA A 27 -24.04 -11.54 -43.78
C ALA A 27 -22.89 -11.20 -42.81
N THR A 28 -21.65 -11.42 -43.24
CA THR A 28 -20.44 -11.11 -42.46
C THR A 28 -20.26 -9.62 -42.21
N ALA A 29 -20.63 -8.76 -43.17
CA ALA A 29 -20.57 -7.30 -43.00
C ALA A 29 -21.59 -6.79 -41.98
N LYS A 30 -22.84 -7.27 -42.06
CA LYS A 30 -23.90 -6.87 -41.10
C LYS A 30 -23.58 -7.32 -39.67
N GLU A 31 -23.05 -8.52 -39.50
CA GLU A 31 -22.63 -9.04 -38.19
C GLU A 31 -21.42 -8.29 -37.62
N TYR A 32 -20.48 -7.88 -38.49
CA TYR A 32 -19.37 -7.01 -38.10
C TYR A 32 -19.88 -5.65 -37.58
N ASP A 33 -20.78 -4.99 -38.33
CA ASP A 33 -21.31 -3.68 -37.94
C ASP A 33 -22.14 -3.75 -36.65
N ALA A 34 -22.92 -4.83 -36.48
CA ALA A 34 -23.64 -5.11 -35.25
C ALA A 34 -22.67 -5.30 -34.07
N ALA A 35 -21.61 -6.08 -34.24
CA ALA A 35 -20.59 -6.29 -33.20
C ALA A 35 -19.87 -4.97 -32.85
N MET A 36 -19.45 -4.18 -33.83
CA MET A 36 -18.83 -2.87 -33.59
C MET A 36 -19.78 -1.88 -32.90
N THR A 37 -21.07 -1.92 -33.23
CA THR A 37 -22.08 -1.07 -32.59
C THR A 37 -22.35 -1.50 -31.16
N ASN A 38 -22.56 -2.79 -30.91
CA ASN A 38 -22.74 -3.35 -29.57
C ASN A 38 -21.52 -3.11 -28.68
N GLY A 39 -20.31 -3.21 -29.22
CA GLY A 39 -19.08 -2.88 -28.49
C GLY A 39 -19.05 -1.41 -28.07
N ARG A 40 -19.42 -0.48 -28.96
CA ARG A 40 -19.52 0.95 -28.63
C ARG A 40 -20.62 1.23 -27.60
N THR A 41 -21.78 0.60 -27.71
CA THR A 41 -22.87 0.70 -26.73
C THR A 41 -22.43 0.17 -25.36
N ALA A 42 -21.75 -0.96 -25.32
CA ALA A 42 -21.19 -1.53 -24.09
C ALA A 42 -20.15 -0.57 -23.46
N LEU A 43 -19.31 0.10 -24.26
CA LEU A 43 -18.42 1.15 -23.76
C LEU A 43 -19.21 2.30 -23.14
N GLN A 44 -20.28 2.78 -23.77
CA GLN A 44 -21.14 3.82 -23.19
C GLN A 44 -21.70 3.37 -21.83
N ALA A 45 -22.20 2.13 -21.75
CA ALA A 45 -22.70 1.49 -20.53
C ALA A 45 -21.61 1.11 -19.49
N LYS A 46 -20.33 1.40 -19.76
CA LYS A 46 -19.17 1.04 -18.91
C LYS A 46 -18.97 -0.48 -18.74
N ASN A 47 -19.56 -1.28 -19.61
CA ASN A 47 -19.43 -2.73 -19.58
C ASN A 47 -18.23 -3.17 -20.43
N TYR A 48 -17.04 -2.96 -19.89
CA TYR A 48 -15.79 -3.13 -20.65
C TYR A 48 -15.54 -4.58 -21.08
N THR A 49 -15.89 -5.56 -20.25
CA THR A 49 -15.78 -6.98 -20.59
C THR A 49 -16.64 -7.34 -21.80
N GLN A 50 -17.91 -6.90 -21.82
CA GLN A 50 -18.77 -7.12 -22.99
C GLN A 50 -18.27 -6.36 -24.22
N ALA A 51 -17.76 -5.13 -24.04
CA ALA A 51 -17.18 -4.37 -25.14
C ALA A 51 -16.00 -5.11 -25.79
N GLU A 52 -15.08 -5.68 -25.00
CA GLU A 52 -13.98 -6.51 -25.52
C GLU A 52 -14.49 -7.71 -26.31
N THR A 53 -15.47 -8.45 -25.77
CA THR A 53 -16.09 -9.59 -26.46
C THR A 53 -16.69 -9.18 -27.80
N TYR A 54 -17.41 -8.05 -27.85
CA TYR A 54 -17.99 -7.55 -29.10
C TYR A 54 -16.92 -7.14 -30.12
N PHE A 55 -15.84 -6.45 -29.71
CA PHE A 55 -14.76 -6.11 -30.64
C PHE A 55 -13.96 -7.35 -31.11
N GLN A 56 -13.78 -8.36 -30.25
CA GLN A 56 -13.22 -9.64 -30.67
C GLN A 56 -14.12 -10.34 -31.68
N ASN A 57 -15.43 -10.34 -31.48
CA ASN A 57 -16.38 -10.90 -32.43
C ASN A 57 -16.36 -10.15 -33.76
N ALA A 58 -16.21 -8.83 -33.76
CA ALA A 58 -16.00 -8.05 -34.98
C ALA A 58 -14.73 -8.53 -35.73
N LEU A 59 -13.63 -8.76 -35.02
CA LEU A 59 -12.38 -9.28 -35.61
C LEU A 59 -12.49 -10.72 -36.12
N LYS A 60 -13.39 -11.54 -35.57
CA LYS A 60 -13.70 -12.88 -36.12
C LYS A 60 -14.44 -12.80 -37.45
N ARG A 61 -15.23 -11.75 -37.69
CA ARG A 61 -15.97 -11.54 -38.94
C ARG A 61 -15.17 -10.81 -40.00
N LYS A 62 -14.32 -9.88 -39.57
CA LYS A 62 -13.39 -9.14 -40.42
C LYS A 62 -11.99 -9.18 -39.81
N LEU A 63 -11.23 -10.20 -40.18
CA LEU A 63 -9.86 -10.36 -39.72
C LEU A 63 -9.03 -9.13 -40.10
N ASN A 64 -8.12 -8.74 -39.21
CA ASN A 64 -7.19 -7.65 -39.40
C ASN A 64 -7.83 -6.26 -39.63
N ASP A 65 -9.10 -6.06 -39.28
CA ASP A 65 -9.71 -4.72 -39.36
C ASP A 65 -9.04 -3.74 -38.36
N PRO A 66 -8.40 -2.66 -38.85
CA PRO A 66 -7.60 -1.78 -37.99
C PRO A 66 -8.48 -1.01 -36.98
N LYS A 67 -9.75 -0.74 -37.31
CA LYS A 67 -10.67 -0.03 -36.42
C LYS A 67 -11.09 -0.93 -35.27
N ALA A 68 -11.53 -2.15 -35.56
CA ALA A 68 -11.89 -3.13 -34.53
C ALA A 68 -10.70 -3.47 -33.61
N GLN A 69 -9.50 -3.62 -34.17
CA GLN A 69 -8.27 -3.79 -33.37
C GLN A 69 -7.99 -2.60 -32.45
N THR A 70 -8.12 -1.38 -32.98
CA THR A 70 -7.90 -0.15 -32.20
C THR A 70 -8.87 -0.05 -31.03
N TYR A 71 -10.16 -0.33 -31.27
CA TYR A 71 -11.19 -0.33 -30.20
C TYR A 71 -10.92 -1.41 -29.15
N LEU A 72 -10.58 -2.63 -29.56
CA LEU A 72 -10.24 -3.72 -28.64
C LEU A 72 -9.04 -3.36 -27.77
N LEU A 73 -7.93 -2.95 -28.40
CA LEU A 73 -6.69 -2.62 -27.71
C LEU A 73 -6.85 -1.43 -26.77
N GLN A 74 -7.59 -0.41 -27.20
CA GLN A 74 -7.89 0.75 -26.36
C GLN A 74 -8.71 0.34 -25.13
N THR A 75 -9.71 -0.54 -25.30
CA THR A 75 -10.55 -1.04 -24.20
C THR A 75 -9.72 -1.84 -23.19
N GLN A 76 -8.90 -2.79 -23.67
CA GLN A 76 -8.01 -3.59 -22.83
C GLN A 76 -7.01 -2.72 -22.04
N ARG A 77 -6.44 -1.69 -22.68
CA ARG A 77 -5.55 -0.74 -22.00
C ARG A 77 -6.28 0.05 -20.91
N PHE A 78 -7.53 0.44 -21.15
CA PHE A 78 -8.34 1.14 -20.15
C PHE A 78 -8.65 0.25 -18.95
N VAL A 79 -9.07 -1.00 -19.19
CA VAL A 79 -9.30 -2.00 -18.15
C VAL A 79 -8.02 -2.28 -17.34
N ALA A 80 -6.88 -2.43 -18.03
CA ALA A 80 -5.58 -2.57 -17.36
C ALA A 80 -5.22 -1.34 -16.50
N GLY A 81 -5.65 -0.14 -16.91
CA GLY A 81 -5.54 1.09 -16.13
C GLY A 81 -6.37 1.05 -14.85
N GLU A 82 -7.66 0.70 -14.94
CA GLU A 82 -8.53 0.55 -13.76
C GLU A 82 -8.00 -0.51 -12.79
N ASN A 83 -7.54 -1.66 -13.30
CA ASN A 83 -6.95 -2.72 -12.49
C ASN A 83 -5.67 -2.25 -11.78
N ALA A 84 -4.80 -1.50 -12.47
CA ALA A 84 -3.61 -0.93 -11.87
C ALA A 84 -3.94 0.12 -10.80
N LEU A 85 -4.97 0.94 -11.01
CA LEU A 85 -5.43 1.93 -10.03
C LEU A 85 -5.95 1.25 -8.77
N THR A 86 -6.81 0.23 -8.90
CA THR A 86 -7.31 -0.58 -7.78
C THR A 86 -6.19 -1.29 -7.03
N ALA A 87 -5.20 -1.81 -7.76
CA ALA A 87 -3.99 -2.41 -7.17
C ALA A 87 -3.00 -1.39 -6.60
N ARG A 88 -3.33 -0.09 -6.57
CA ARG A 88 -2.49 1.04 -6.12
C ARG A 88 -1.16 1.16 -6.87
N LYS A 89 -1.07 0.59 -8.09
CA LYS A 89 0.08 0.70 -8.99
C LYS A 89 -0.05 1.98 -9.83
N PHE A 90 -0.01 3.14 -9.17
CA PHE A 90 -0.36 4.43 -9.76
C PHE A 90 0.47 4.81 -10.99
N ALA A 91 1.76 4.49 -11.03
CA ALA A 91 2.60 4.73 -12.20
C ALA A 91 2.13 3.92 -13.43
N ASN A 92 1.78 2.65 -13.22
CA ASN A 92 1.22 1.80 -14.27
C ASN A 92 -0.14 2.31 -14.72
N ALA A 93 -1.02 2.67 -13.79
CA ALA A 93 -2.33 3.24 -14.11
C ALA A 93 -2.19 4.50 -14.98
N GLN A 94 -1.32 5.43 -14.57
CA GLN A 94 -1.00 6.64 -15.35
C GLN A 94 -0.53 6.30 -16.77
N ASN A 95 0.42 5.38 -16.94
CA ASN A 95 0.91 5.01 -18.27
C ASN A 95 -0.21 4.40 -19.14
N ARG A 96 -1.06 3.54 -18.56
CA ARG A 96 -2.18 2.92 -19.27
C ARG A 96 -3.22 3.95 -19.70
N TYR A 97 -3.63 4.85 -18.82
CA TYR A 97 -4.57 5.91 -19.17
C TYR A 97 -4.01 6.88 -20.20
N GLN A 98 -2.73 7.25 -20.11
CA GLN A 98 -2.06 8.07 -21.11
C GLN A 98 -2.14 7.40 -22.50
N LYS A 99 -1.77 6.11 -22.59
CA LYS A 99 -1.88 5.35 -23.85
C LYS A 99 -3.31 5.26 -24.39
N VAL A 100 -4.34 5.22 -23.53
CA VAL A 100 -5.75 5.22 -23.98
C VAL A 100 -6.17 6.59 -24.50
N GLN A 101 -5.74 7.66 -23.82
CA GLN A 101 -6.00 9.04 -24.22
C GLN A 101 -5.35 9.36 -25.57
N ASP A 102 -4.14 8.87 -25.80
CA ASP A 102 -3.35 9.15 -27.00
C ASP A 102 -3.74 8.27 -28.21
N THR A 103 -4.52 7.19 -28.00
CA THR A 103 -5.03 6.37 -29.10
C THR A 103 -5.93 7.20 -30.02
N LYS A 104 -5.46 7.48 -31.23
CA LYS A 104 -6.26 8.07 -32.32
C LYS A 104 -7.17 7.01 -32.94
N ASP A 105 -8.23 7.47 -33.62
CA ASP A 105 -9.17 6.61 -34.38
C ASP A 105 -9.88 5.49 -33.58
N GLY A 106 -9.85 5.62 -32.25
CA GLY A 106 -10.57 4.75 -31.32
C GLY A 106 -11.83 5.40 -30.72
N SER A 107 -12.27 4.87 -29.60
CA SER A 107 -13.39 5.39 -28.83
C SER A 107 -13.07 6.75 -28.19
N GLY A 108 -13.76 7.80 -28.65
CA GLY A 108 -13.74 9.12 -28.01
C GLY A 108 -14.19 9.09 -26.54
N VAL A 109 -15.14 8.21 -26.21
CA VAL A 109 -15.62 7.99 -24.83
C VAL A 109 -14.50 7.49 -23.94
N LEU A 110 -13.70 6.52 -24.41
CA LEU A 110 -12.56 6.01 -23.65
C LEU A 110 -11.46 7.05 -23.51
N ARG A 111 -11.16 7.84 -24.56
CA ARG A 111 -10.20 8.95 -24.45
C ARG A 111 -10.61 9.94 -23.36
N GLN A 112 -11.87 10.36 -23.34
CA GLN A 112 -12.37 11.31 -22.34
C GLN A 112 -12.32 10.74 -20.91
N ARG A 113 -12.72 9.48 -20.73
CA ARG A 113 -12.64 8.80 -19.43
C ARG A 113 -11.20 8.61 -18.98
N ALA A 114 -10.30 8.23 -19.88
CA ALA A 114 -8.88 8.09 -19.59
C ALA A 114 -8.25 9.42 -19.20
N LYS A 115 -8.61 10.53 -19.86
CA LYS A 115 -8.18 11.88 -19.46
C LYS A 115 -8.61 12.21 -18.03
N LYS A 116 -9.87 11.93 -17.66
CA LYS A 116 -10.36 12.13 -16.28
C LYS A 116 -9.59 11.28 -15.28
N ARG A 117 -9.37 9.99 -15.59
CA ARG A 117 -8.60 9.07 -14.75
C ARG A 117 -7.13 9.47 -14.63
N LEU A 118 -6.53 9.96 -15.69
CA LEU A 118 -5.15 10.46 -15.69
C LEU A 118 -5.00 11.63 -14.70
N THR A 119 -5.91 12.61 -14.73
CA THR A 119 -5.93 13.71 -13.76
C THR A 119 -6.06 13.19 -12.33
N GLN A 120 -6.99 12.26 -12.09
CA GLN A 120 -7.17 11.63 -10.78
C GLN A 120 -5.89 10.95 -10.29
N VAL A 121 -5.25 10.13 -11.13
CA VAL A 121 -4.02 9.41 -10.77
C VAL A 121 -2.86 10.37 -10.51
N LYS A 122 -2.73 11.46 -11.28
CA LYS A 122 -1.71 12.49 -11.03
C LYS A 122 -1.89 13.12 -9.65
N GLY A 123 -3.13 13.47 -9.28
CA GLY A 123 -3.45 13.97 -7.94
C GLY A 123 -3.10 12.97 -6.84
N ILE A 124 -3.50 11.70 -7.01
CA ILE A 124 -3.18 10.64 -6.06
C ILE A 124 -1.65 10.48 -5.89
N ARG A 125 -0.88 10.53 -6.98
CA ARG A 125 0.58 10.41 -6.91
C ARG A 125 1.23 11.59 -6.19
N ALA A 126 0.75 12.82 -6.42
CA ALA A 126 1.23 14.00 -5.72
C ALA A 126 0.98 13.88 -4.21
N ASN A 127 -0.24 13.49 -3.83
CA ASN A 127 -0.61 13.25 -2.44
C ASN A 127 0.22 12.12 -1.81
N VAL A 128 0.46 11.00 -2.51
CA VAL A 128 1.36 9.94 -2.04
C VAL A 128 2.75 10.47 -1.73
N ALA A 129 3.31 11.34 -2.59
CA ALA A 129 4.63 11.93 -2.36
C ALA A 129 4.63 12.83 -1.12
N GLN A 130 3.64 13.71 -0.99
CA GLN A 130 3.49 14.59 0.17
C GLN A 130 3.30 13.80 1.47
N PHE A 131 2.38 12.84 1.51
CA PHE A 131 2.13 12.03 2.69
C PHE A 131 3.34 11.18 3.10
N LYS A 132 4.10 10.67 2.13
CA LYS A 132 5.37 9.98 2.42
C LYS A 132 6.42 10.91 3.02
N ALA A 133 6.49 12.17 2.58
CA ALA A 133 7.42 13.13 3.15
C ALA A 133 7.10 13.44 4.63
N ILE A 134 5.82 13.69 4.94
CA ILE A 134 5.36 13.91 6.33
C ILE A 134 5.62 12.68 7.19
N LEU A 135 5.31 11.48 6.69
CA LEU A 135 5.56 10.24 7.41
C LEU A 135 7.07 10.03 7.67
N LYS A 136 7.94 10.31 6.68
CA LYS A 136 9.40 10.24 6.84
C LYS A 136 9.90 11.23 7.89
N GLN A 137 9.35 12.44 7.91
CA GLN A 137 9.67 13.44 8.94
C GLN A 137 9.27 12.96 10.33
N ALA A 138 8.06 12.41 10.49
CA ALA A 138 7.61 11.84 11.76
C ALA A 138 8.50 10.66 12.20
N GLN A 139 8.95 9.83 11.26
CA GLN A 139 9.89 8.73 11.54
C GLN A 139 11.25 9.26 12.03
N ALA A 140 11.78 10.30 11.40
CA ALA A 140 13.03 10.92 11.84
C ALA A 140 12.91 11.52 13.25
N GLN A 141 11.77 12.14 13.58
CA GLN A 141 11.51 12.67 14.93
C GLN A 141 11.39 11.55 15.97
N ASN A 142 10.72 10.44 15.64
CA ASN A 142 10.69 9.24 16.49
C ASN A 142 12.10 8.67 16.72
N GLN A 143 12.94 8.59 15.68
CA GLN A 143 14.33 8.13 15.80
C GLN A 143 15.20 9.06 16.66
N ALA A 144 14.88 10.36 16.68
CA ALA A 144 15.49 11.33 17.58
C ALA A 144 14.88 11.32 19.00
N LEU A 145 14.01 10.34 19.32
CA LEU A 145 13.27 10.20 20.57
C LEU A 145 12.29 11.35 20.87
N ASP A 146 12.02 12.22 19.87
CA ASP A 146 11.05 13.31 19.95
C ASP A 146 9.66 12.81 19.56
N TYR A 147 9.09 11.98 20.42
CA TYR A 147 7.80 11.32 20.19
C TYR A 147 6.64 12.31 20.13
N GLY A 148 6.72 13.42 20.90
CA GLY A 148 5.70 14.46 20.93
C GLY A 148 5.59 15.17 19.58
N LYS A 149 6.73 15.60 19.04
CA LYS A 149 6.80 16.23 17.71
C LYS A 149 6.47 15.24 16.59
N SER A 150 6.89 13.98 16.74
CA SER A 150 6.51 12.90 15.82
C SER A 150 4.98 12.76 15.74
N ASN A 151 4.29 12.71 16.88
CA ASN A 151 2.82 12.65 16.93
C ASN A 151 2.16 13.90 16.34
N SER A 152 2.64 15.09 16.68
CA SER A 152 2.13 16.34 16.09
C SER A 152 2.28 16.38 14.56
N THR A 153 3.38 15.84 14.04
CA THR A 153 3.58 15.69 12.58
C THR A 153 2.63 14.66 11.97
N LEU A 154 2.34 13.56 12.68
CA LEU A 154 1.35 12.56 12.24
C LEU A 154 -0.09 13.09 12.26
N ASP A 155 -0.42 14.03 13.15
CA ASP A 155 -1.75 14.65 13.19
C ASP A 155 -2.06 15.41 11.90
N GLN A 156 -1.05 15.97 11.22
CA GLN A 156 -1.21 16.58 9.89
C GLN A 156 -1.73 15.57 8.85
N LEU A 157 -1.35 14.29 8.97
CA LEU A 157 -1.87 13.23 8.12
C LEU A 157 -3.29 12.83 8.52
N PHE A 158 -3.55 12.60 9.82
CA PHE A 158 -4.84 12.09 10.28
C PHE A 158 -5.98 13.11 10.16
N THR A 159 -5.69 14.40 10.26
CA THR A 159 -6.65 15.50 10.05
C THR A 159 -6.96 15.73 8.56
N ASN A 160 -6.10 15.28 7.64
CA ASN A 160 -6.33 15.39 6.21
C ASN A 160 -7.33 14.33 5.72
N LYS A 161 -8.54 14.75 5.33
CA LYS A 161 -9.59 13.85 4.81
C LYS A 161 -9.14 13.03 3.60
N GLN A 162 -8.29 13.58 2.73
CA GLN A 162 -7.79 12.84 1.57
C GLN A 162 -6.91 11.67 1.99
N PHE A 163 -6.13 11.81 3.07
CA PHE A 163 -5.28 10.73 3.58
C PHE A 163 -6.06 9.51 4.04
N GLN A 164 -7.34 9.69 4.42
CA GLN A 164 -8.24 8.62 4.83
C GLN A 164 -8.82 7.84 3.65
N GLU A 165 -8.63 8.30 2.41
CA GLU A 165 -9.10 7.57 1.23
C GLU A 165 -8.38 6.23 1.05
N SER A 166 -9.12 5.25 0.50
CA SER A 166 -8.66 3.87 0.32
C SER A 166 -7.37 3.73 -0.52
N TYR A 167 -7.04 4.73 -1.34
CA TYR A 167 -5.80 4.81 -2.11
C TYR A 167 -4.56 4.86 -1.21
N TYR A 168 -4.66 5.50 -0.04
CA TYR A 168 -3.53 5.73 0.87
C TYR A 168 -3.51 4.78 2.06
N LYS A 169 -4.36 3.73 2.07
CA LYS A 169 -4.49 2.76 3.18
C LYS A 169 -3.14 2.27 3.72
N ASN A 170 -2.18 1.97 2.85
CA ASN A 170 -0.86 1.50 3.29
C ASN A 170 -0.08 2.57 4.07
N LEU A 171 -0.16 3.84 3.66
CA LEU A 171 0.48 4.94 4.38
C LEU A 171 -0.26 5.24 5.68
N TYR A 172 -1.59 5.19 5.67
CA TYR A 172 -2.43 5.33 6.85
C TYR A 172 -2.06 4.30 7.93
N THR A 173 -1.92 3.02 7.56
CA THR A 173 -1.50 1.96 8.49
C THR A 173 -0.10 2.21 9.05
N GLN A 174 0.85 2.67 8.23
CA GLN A 174 2.20 3.01 8.71
C GLN A 174 2.19 4.18 9.69
N ALA A 175 1.44 5.24 9.40
CA ALA A 175 1.26 6.37 10.30
C ALA A 175 0.65 5.92 11.64
N LEU A 176 -0.37 5.05 11.60
CA LEU A 176 -1.03 4.55 12.80
C LEU A 176 -0.09 3.71 13.67
N ALA A 177 0.71 2.84 13.04
CA ALA A 177 1.71 2.03 13.73
C ALA A 177 2.77 2.91 14.40
N LEU A 178 3.26 3.94 13.71
CA LEU A 178 4.25 4.87 14.27
C LEU A 178 3.69 5.64 15.47
N ARG A 179 2.46 6.17 15.36
CA ARG A 179 1.80 6.85 16.48
C ARG A 179 1.64 5.92 17.69
N LYS A 180 1.26 4.65 17.46
CA LYS A 180 1.17 3.65 18.54
C LYS A 180 2.53 3.44 19.23
N ALA A 181 3.60 3.35 18.45
CA ALA A 181 4.97 3.19 18.98
C ALA A 181 5.43 4.43 19.78
N ASN A 182 5.15 5.64 19.28
CA ASN A 182 5.41 6.89 19.99
C ASN A 182 4.69 6.93 21.34
N ASN A 183 3.39 6.63 21.37
CA ASN A 183 2.59 6.67 22.60
C ASN A 183 3.10 5.66 23.62
N ALA A 184 3.45 4.44 23.20
CA ALA A 184 4.03 3.43 24.08
C ALA A 184 5.37 3.90 24.69
N SER A 185 6.22 4.56 23.88
CA SER A 185 7.52 5.07 24.32
C SER A 185 7.36 6.24 25.31
N GLN A 186 6.38 7.12 25.09
CA GLN A 186 6.04 8.18 26.04
C GLN A 186 5.50 7.61 27.36
N SER A 187 4.62 6.61 27.33
CA SER A 187 4.12 5.97 28.55
C SER A 187 5.24 5.29 29.33
N ALA A 188 6.15 4.59 28.66
CA ALA A 188 7.30 3.96 29.31
C ALA A 188 8.24 5.00 29.95
N ALA A 189 8.51 6.12 29.29
CA ALA A 189 9.31 7.23 29.82
C ALA A 189 8.66 7.90 31.04
N SER A 190 7.32 7.97 31.08
CA SER A 190 6.59 8.45 32.25
C SER A 190 6.67 7.46 33.42
N SER A 191 6.61 6.15 33.16
CA SER A 191 6.72 5.11 34.20
C SER A 191 8.14 5.00 34.79
N SER A 192 9.19 5.26 34.01
CA SER A 192 10.57 5.28 34.52
C SER A 192 10.89 6.48 35.40
N THR A 193 10.06 7.53 35.38
CA THR A 193 10.24 8.72 36.24
C THR A 193 9.65 8.52 37.64
N THR A 194 8.91 7.42 37.90
CA THR A 194 8.24 7.18 39.20
C THR A 194 9.00 6.25 40.15
N THR A 195 10.24 5.82 39.83
CA THR A 195 10.99 4.84 40.67
C THR A 195 12.27 5.39 41.30
N THR A 196 12.38 6.71 41.48
CA THR A 196 13.48 7.32 42.26
C THR A 196 12.95 8.44 43.15
N SER A 197 12.29 8.09 44.26
CA SER A 197 12.18 8.93 45.47
C SER A 197 11.59 8.12 46.63
N ASP A 198 12.26 7.04 47.03
CA ASP A 198 12.09 6.47 48.38
C ASP A 198 13.27 6.92 49.22
N SER A 199 13.08 7.96 50.06
CA SER A 199 13.70 8.12 51.39
C SER A 199 13.24 9.40 52.11
N ALA A 200 12.73 9.18 53.33
CA ALA A 200 12.73 10.06 54.51
C ALA A 200 11.71 11.21 54.66
N ALA A 201 10.60 10.87 55.32
CA ALA A 201 10.18 11.36 56.65
C ALA A 201 9.81 12.85 56.92
N THR A 202 8.59 12.98 57.46
CA THR A 202 8.10 13.87 58.54
C THR A 202 7.50 15.26 58.23
N SER A 203 6.18 15.30 58.43
CA SER A 203 5.34 16.34 59.07
C SER A 203 5.27 17.78 58.55
N SER A 204 4.00 18.19 58.49
CA SER A 204 3.41 19.50 58.85
C SER A 204 2.95 20.42 57.72
N SER A 205 1.72 20.86 57.93
CA SER A 205 0.84 21.68 57.11
C SER A 205 1.45 23.03 56.73
N ARG A 206 1.09 23.55 55.54
CA ARG A 206 0.45 24.87 55.37
C ARG A 206 0.23 25.20 53.89
N ASP A 207 -0.95 25.74 53.63
CA ASP A 207 -1.31 26.48 52.42
C ASP A 207 -0.30 27.56 52.07
N THR A 208 0.02 27.68 50.77
CA THR A 208 0.23 28.96 50.11
C THR A 208 0.08 28.81 48.59
N THR A 209 -0.94 29.47 48.08
CA THR A 209 -1.16 29.82 46.67
C THR A 209 -0.04 30.71 46.12
N SER A 210 0.58 30.31 45.00
CA SER A 210 0.78 31.17 43.82
C SER A 210 1.46 30.44 42.65
N GLY A 211 0.69 30.34 41.55
CA GLY A 211 1.11 30.56 40.17
C GLY A 211 2.40 29.94 39.64
N SER A 212 2.26 28.86 38.88
CA SER A 212 2.97 28.71 37.60
C SER A 212 2.25 27.70 36.70
N GLN A 213 2.19 28.04 35.41
CA GLN A 213 1.37 27.42 34.38
C GLN A 213 1.71 25.94 34.19
N GLN A 214 0.79 25.07 34.59
CA GLN A 214 0.84 23.65 34.32
C GLN A 214 0.24 23.39 32.94
N GLN A 215 1.10 23.18 31.94
CA GLN A 215 0.69 22.67 30.64
C GLN A 215 0.11 21.28 30.83
N ASN A 216 -1.22 21.20 30.79
CA ASN A 216 -1.99 19.99 30.73
C ASN A 216 -1.67 19.24 29.43
N SER A 217 -0.64 18.39 29.48
CA SER A 217 -0.32 17.45 28.43
C SER A 217 -1.31 16.30 28.52
N SER A 218 -2.47 16.49 27.90
CA SER A 218 -3.49 15.46 27.77
C SER A 218 -2.85 14.23 27.13
N SER A 219 -2.67 13.18 27.93
CA SER A 219 -2.24 11.87 27.48
C SER A 219 -3.13 11.44 26.31
N ALA A 220 -2.55 11.35 25.12
CA ALA A 220 -3.24 10.99 23.89
C ALA A 220 -3.64 9.50 23.92
N ALA A 221 -4.68 9.18 24.69
CA ALA A 221 -5.40 7.93 24.61
C ALA A 221 -6.04 7.80 23.23
N LEU A 222 -6.11 6.57 22.71
CA LEU A 222 -6.82 6.28 21.47
C LEU A 222 -8.24 6.82 21.57
N THR A 223 -8.68 7.59 20.58
CA THR A 223 -10.08 7.99 20.50
C THR A 223 -10.97 6.74 20.37
N SER A 224 -12.23 6.86 20.79
CA SER A 224 -13.19 5.76 20.74
C SER A 224 -13.35 5.15 19.33
N SER A 225 -13.15 5.96 18.28
CA SER A 225 -13.15 5.51 16.88
C SER A 225 -11.90 4.69 16.52
N GLU A 226 -10.74 5.07 17.06
CA GLU A 226 -9.46 4.40 16.83
C GLU A 226 -9.35 3.07 17.59
N SER A 227 -9.91 3.00 18.80
CA SER A 227 -10.01 1.76 19.57
C SER A 227 -10.91 0.72 18.88
N LYS A 228 -12.05 1.16 18.31
CA LYS A 228 -12.94 0.29 17.52
C LYS A 228 -12.29 -0.20 16.23
N ALA A 229 -11.55 0.67 15.53
CA ALA A 229 -10.81 0.29 14.33
C ALA A 229 -9.66 -0.69 14.63
N ALA A 230 -8.98 -0.53 15.77
CA ALA A 230 -7.94 -1.45 16.23
C ALA A 230 -8.48 -2.84 16.61
N LYS A 231 -9.67 -2.91 17.24
CA LYS A 231 -10.33 -4.18 17.57
C LYS A 231 -10.83 -4.95 16.34
N ASN A 232 -11.20 -4.23 15.28
CA ASN A 232 -11.67 -4.83 14.01
C ASN A 232 -10.53 -5.23 13.05
N TYR A 233 -9.27 -5.10 13.47
CA TYR A 233 -8.11 -5.38 12.65
C TYR A 233 -7.71 -6.88 12.72
N GLN A 234 -8.06 -7.63 11.69
CA GLN A 234 -7.76 -9.07 11.51
C GLN A 234 -6.63 -9.34 10.47
N GLY A 235 -5.69 -8.39 10.30
CA GLY A 235 -4.62 -8.49 9.29
C GLY A 235 -3.24 -8.71 9.90
N SER A 236 -2.43 -9.64 9.39
CA SER A 236 -0.99 -9.62 9.67
C SER A 236 -0.34 -8.51 8.82
N ASN A 237 0.35 -7.57 9.48
CA ASN A 237 1.00 -6.41 8.86
C ASN A 237 2.26 -6.83 8.06
N GLU A 238 2.11 -7.49 6.91
CA GLU A 238 3.29 -7.96 6.16
C GLU A 238 3.24 -7.69 4.64
N TYR A 239 3.18 -6.41 4.25
CA TYR A 239 3.19 -5.99 2.84
C TYR A 239 4.21 -4.88 2.51
N THR A 240 5.44 -4.97 3.02
CA THR A 240 6.57 -4.16 2.49
C THR A 240 7.94 -4.87 2.55
N VAL A 241 8.00 -6.16 2.89
CA VAL A 241 9.26 -6.89 2.99
C VAL A 241 9.45 -7.72 1.72
N THR A 242 10.49 -7.42 0.95
CA THR A 242 10.82 -8.17 -0.28
C THR A 242 11.17 -9.61 0.07
N LYS A 243 10.94 -10.57 -0.83
CA LYS A 243 11.17 -12.01 -0.59
C LYS A 243 12.57 -12.30 0.00
N LYS A 244 13.61 -11.60 -0.48
CA LYS A 244 15.00 -11.70 0.02
C LYS A 244 15.19 -11.25 1.47
N GLN A 245 14.36 -10.33 1.95
CA GLN A 245 14.42 -9.81 3.33
C GLN A 245 13.66 -10.68 4.33
N LYS A 246 12.81 -11.61 3.85
CA LYS A 246 12.13 -12.61 4.69
C LYS A 246 12.92 -13.92 4.81
N GLU A 247 14.01 -14.07 4.08
CA GLU A 247 14.74 -15.33 3.97
C GLU A 247 16.12 -15.26 4.64
N LEU A 248 16.55 -16.37 5.24
CA LEU A 248 17.91 -16.64 5.70
C LEU A 248 18.35 -17.91 4.96
N ASN A 249 19.41 -17.83 4.13
CA ASN A 249 19.87 -18.93 3.28
C ASN A 249 18.78 -19.54 2.37
N GLY A 250 17.91 -18.70 1.79
CA GLY A 250 16.82 -19.15 0.91
C GLY A 250 15.65 -19.84 1.63
N LYS A 251 15.65 -19.89 2.97
CA LYS A 251 14.53 -20.36 3.78
C LYS A 251 13.84 -19.19 4.46
N VAL A 252 12.51 -19.17 4.44
CA VAL A 252 11.70 -18.13 5.09
C VAL A 252 11.91 -18.18 6.60
N ILE A 253 12.25 -17.03 7.19
CA ILE A 253 12.33 -16.86 8.65
C ILE A 253 10.89 -16.83 9.20
N THR A 254 10.55 -17.82 10.02
CA THR A 254 9.21 -17.98 10.59
C THR A 254 8.97 -17.08 11.80
N ALA A 255 7.71 -16.86 12.17
CA ALA A 255 7.35 -16.13 13.39
C ALA A 255 7.95 -16.76 14.67
N ALA A 256 8.05 -18.09 14.71
CA ALA A 256 8.66 -18.81 15.82
C ALA A 256 10.17 -18.50 15.93
N GLN A 257 10.87 -18.40 14.80
CA GLN A 257 12.28 -18.02 14.76
C GLN A 257 12.50 -16.56 15.16
N ILE A 258 11.58 -15.66 14.81
CA ILE A 258 11.60 -14.26 15.26
C ILE A 258 11.41 -14.19 16.77
N SER A 259 10.47 -14.95 17.32
CA SER A 259 10.24 -15.02 18.78
C SER A 259 11.48 -15.54 19.53
N SER A 260 12.10 -16.62 19.04
CA SER A 260 13.35 -17.17 19.60
C SER A 260 14.53 -16.19 19.49
N ALA A 261 14.62 -15.47 18.36
CA ALA A 261 15.63 -14.44 18.18
C ALA A 261 15.44 -13.27 19.16
N ARG A 262 14.20 -12.86 19.44
CA ARG A 262 13.90 -11.83 20.45
C ARG A 262 14.38 -12.25 21.83
N GLN A 263 14.07 -13.48 22.24
CA GLN A 263 14.57 -14.03 23.51
C GLN A 263 16.10 -14.04 23.57
N THR A 264 16.77 -14.42 22.48
CA THR A 264 18.23 -14.43 22.38
C THR A 264 18.84 -13.04 22.48
N ILE A 265 18.22 -12.04 21.83
CA ILE A 265 18.65 -10.63 21.89
C ILE A 265 18.47 -10.08 23.31
N ASN A 266 17.30 -10.30 23.94
CA ASN A 266 17.04 -9.86 25.31
C ASN A 266 18.00 -10.52 26.31
N ALA A 267 18.21 -11.84 26.21
CA ALA A 267 19.15 -12.56 27.08
C ALA A 267 20.62 -12.10 26.91
N ALA A 268 20.98 -11.59 25.72
CA ALA A 268 22.30 -11.04 25.45
C ALA A 268 22.47 -9.57 25.91
N GLY A 269 21.42 -8.99 26.51
CA GLY A 269 21.38 -7.61 27.03
C GLY A 269 20.95 -6.56 26.01
N GLY A 270 20.40 -6.95 24.86
CA GLY A 270 19.79 -6.03 23.89
C GLY A 270 18.30 -5.81 24.19
N GLN A 271 17.68 -4.82 23.54
CA GLN A 271 16.26 -4.49 23.74
C GLN A 271 15.41 -4.97 22.56
N ALA A 272 15.20 -6.28 22.48
CA ALA A 272 14.41 -6.88 21.40
C ALA A 272 12.95 -6.40 21.40
N ASP A 273 12.39 -6.03 22.56
CA ASP A 273 11.01 -5.56 22.67
C ASP A 273 10.80 -4.18 22.03
N ALA A 274 11.88 -3.41 21.84
CA ALA A 274 11.88 -2.17 21.07
C ALA A 274 12.07 -2.40 19.55
N MET A 275 12.43 -3.62 19.13
CA MET A 275 12.70 -3.96 17.73
C MET A 275 11.44 -4.43 17.00
N SER A 276 11.25 -4.01 15.75
CA SER A 276 10.22 -4.59 14.89
C SER A 276 10.63 -6.00 14.42
N ASP A 277 9.67 -6.81 13.96
CA ASP A 277 9.97 -8.14 13.37
C ASP A 277 10.95 -8.03 12.20
N GLN A 278 10.95 -6.90 11.49
CA GLN A 278 11.91 -6.64 10.44
C GLN A 278 13.32 -6.37 10.98
N ASP A 279 13.44 -5.62 12.07
CA ASP A 279 14.74 -5.35 12.70
C ASP A 279 15.34 -6.63 13.27
N VAL A 280 14.51 -7.48 13.86
CA VAL A 280 14.93 -8.81 14.33
C VAL A 280 15.42 -9.66 13.16
N ARG A 281 14.71 -9.66 12.01
CA ARG A 281 15.19 -10.35 10.80
C ARG A 281 16.50 -9.79 10.25
N VAL A 282 16.66 -8.46 10.25
CA VAL A 282 17.91 -7.81 9.81
C VAL A 282 19.06 -8.20 10.73
N ALA A 283 18.85 -8.21 12.05
CA ALA A 283 19.85 -8.64 13.02
C ALA A 283 20.28 -10.10 12.78
N MET A 284 19.32 -11.01 12.56
CA MET A 284 19.60 -12.41 12.22
C MET A 284 20.43 -12.54 10.93
N GLN A 285 20.09 -11.78 9.89
CA GLN A 285 20.80 -11.79 8.60
C GLN A 285 22.23 -11.27 8.72
N GLN A 286 22.45 -10.21 9.51
CA GLN A 286 23.77 -9.61 9.68
C GLN A 286 24.68 -10.46 10.56
N ALA A 287 24.15 -11.09 11.62
CA ALA A 287 24.88 -12.07 12.42
C ALA A 287 25.37 -13.23 11.54
N HIS A 288 24.49 -13.79 10.71
CA HIS A 288 24.83 -14.86 9.77
C HIS A 288 25.87 -14.43 8.72
N LYS A 289 25.69 -13.25 8.10
CA LYS A 289 26.65 -12.71 7.11
C LYS A 289 28.06 -12.53 7.68
N LYS A 290 28.15 -12.21 8.97
CA LYS A 290 29.42 -12.04 9.70
C LYS A 290 29.96 -13.35 10.28
N GLY A 291 29.24 -14.48 10.12
CA GLY A 291 29.65 -15.77 10.67
C GLY A 291 29.68 -15.81 12.20
N ILE A 292 28.91 -14.96 12.88
CA ILE A 292 28.86 -14.90 14.35
C ILE A 292 27.47 -15.22 14.88
N SER A 293 27.39 -15.67 16.14
CA SER A 293 26.11 -15.96 16.80
C SER A 293 25.29 -14.68 16.99
N LEU A 294 23.97 -14.81 17.04
CA LEU A 294 23.07 -13.68 17.32
C LEU A 294 23.38 -13.06 18.70
N THR A 295 23.72 -13.86 19.70
CA THR A 295 24.19 -13.37 21.02
C THR A 295 25.42 -12.47 20.90
N LYS A 296 26.46 -12.92 20.19
CA LYS A 296 27.69 -12.15 19.99
C LYS A 296 27.45 -10.89 19.15
N TYR A 297 26.60 -11.01 18.13
CA TYR A 297 26.16 -9.86 17.34
C TYR A 297 25.45 -8.82 18.22
N THR A 298 24.52 -9.26 19.08
CA THR A 298 23.80 -8.38 20.01
C THR A 298 24.75 -7.67 20.96
N GLN A 299 25.66 -8.40 21.59
CA GLN A 299 26.63 -7.83 22.53
C GLN A 299 27.59 -6.82 21.89
N THR A 300 27.82 -6.92 20.59
CA THR A 300 28.77 -6.07 19.86
C THR A 300 28.09 -4.87 19.18
N TYR A 301 26.83 -5.01 18.77
CA TYR A 301 26.19 -4.06 17.84
C TYR A 301 24.77 -3.63 18.22
N LEU A 302 24.13 -4.25 19.22
CA LEU A 302 22.73 -3.98 19.60
C LEU A 302 22.55 -3.69 21.11
N LYS A 303 23.65 -3.41 21.81
CA LYS A 303 23.66 -2.87 23.18
C LYS A 303 23.72 -1.35 23.14
#